data_AF-A0A359KQD8-F1
#
_entry.id   AF-A0A359KQD8-F1
#
_cell.length_a   1.000
_cell.length_b   1.000
_cell.length_c   1.000
_cell.angle_alpha   90.00
_cell.angle_beta   90.00
_cell.angle_gamma   90.00
#
_symmetry.space_group_name_H-M   'P 1'
#
loop_
_entity.id
_entity.type
_entity.pdbx_description
1 polymer ?
#
loop_
_entity_poly.entity_id
_entity_poly.type
_entity_poly.pdbx_seq_one_letter_code
_entity_poly.pdbx_strand_id
1 'polypeptide(L)'
;MMTMDLRYTAEDEAFRATARAWLAENTPREPLRTVAGKKAWHRRLYEAGYLGMGWPKAYGGREARPLEQAIVVEEMARANAPASINWAGLGLVGPTLIHHGSDAQRERYLRNILLGDEVWC
;
A
#
# COMPACT_ATOMS: atom_id res chain seq x y z
N MET A 1 -25.39 -18.79 11.85
CA MET A 1 -24.29 -17.83 12.02
C MET A 1 -23.19 -18.24 11.04
N MET A 2 -22.85 -17.40 10.05
CA MET A 2 -21.72 -17.72 9.17
C MET A 2 -20.43 -17.54 9.96
N THR A 3 -19.66 -18.61 10.12
CA THR A 3 -18.38 -18.59 10.82
C THR A 3 -17.33 -17.95 9.91
N MET A 4 -16.58 -16.97 10.42
CA MET A 4 -15.50 -16.32 9.67
C MET A 4 -14.26 -17.24 9.68
N ASP A 5 -13.89 -17.75 8.51
CA ASP A 5 -12.69 -18.56 8.31
C ASP A 5 -11.50 -17.66 7.97
N LEU A 6 -10.49 -17.64 8.84
CA LEU A 6 -9.29 -16.81 8.71
C LEU A 6 -8.06 -17.60 8.23
N ARG A 7 -8.24 -18.85 7.81
CA ARG A 7 -7.13 -19.66 7.30
C ARG A 7 -6.71 -19.16 5.92
N TYR A 8 -5.39 -19.10 5.69
CA TYR A 8 -4.86 -18.83 4.36
C TYR A 8 -5.13 -19.99 3.41
N THR A 9 -5.58 -19.65 2.21
CA THR A 9 -5.63 -20.58 1.09
C THR A 9 -4.24 -20.78 0.47
N ALA A 10 -4.10 -21.74 -0.45
CA ALA A 10 -2.86 -21.92 -1.20
C ALA A 10 -2.49 -20.67 -2.03
N GLU A 11 -3.49 -19.94 -2.54
CA GLU A 11 -3.28 -18.68 -3.27
C GLU A 11 -2.76 -17.59 -2.34
N ASP A 12 -3.31 -17.49 -1.13
CA ASP A 12 -2.86 -16.54 -0.11
C ASP A 12 -1.41 -16.83 0.32
N GLU A 13 -1.05 -18.08 0.54
CA GLU A 13 0.34 -18.47 0.86
C GLU A 13 1.31 -18.21 -0.29
N ALA A 14 0.88 -18.42 -1.55
CA ALA A 14 1.68 -18.09 -2.72
C ALA A 14 1.92 -16.57 -2.86
N PHE A 15 0.87 -15.77 -2.63
CA PHE A 15 0.98 -14.32 -2.61
C PHE A 15 1.88 -13.84 -1.46
N ARG A 16 1.72 -14.41 -0.26
CA ARG A 16 2.59 -14.15 0.91
C ARG A 16 4.05 -14.45 0.62
N ALA A 17 4.36 -15.59 0.00
CA ALA A 17 5.72 -15.95 -0.38
C ALA A 17 6.33 -14.92 -1.36
N THR A 18 5.52 -14.44 -2.31
CA THR A 18 5.92 -13.39 -3.26
C THR A 18 6.20 -12.06 -2.56
N ALA A 19 5.30 -11.62 -1.68
CA ALA A 19 5.46 -10.40 -0.88
C ALA A 19 6.70 -10.46 0.00
N ARG A 20 6.89 -11.59 0.68
CA ARG A 20 8.06 -11.85 1.53
C ARG A 20 9.37 -11.78 0.77
N ALA A 21 9.46 -12.46 -0.37
CA ALA A 21 10.68 -12.47 -1.19
C ALA A 21 11.04 -11.05 -1.63
N TRP A 22 10.06 -10.32 -2.15
CA TRP A 22 10.27 -8.93 -2.56
C TRP A 22 10.72 -8.06 -1.39
N LEU A 23 10.06 -8.14 -0.23
CA LEU A 23 10.42 -7.34 0.94
C LEU A 23 11.81 -7.68 1.47
N ALA A 24 12.21 -8.96 1.46
CA ALA A 24 13.56 -9.37 1.88
C ALA A 24 14.66 -8.76 0.98
N GLU A 25 14.40 -8.64 -0.31
CA GLU A 25 15.35 -8.10 -1.28
C GLU A 25 15.37 -6.56 -1.31
N ASN A 26 14.23 -5.92 -1.03
CA ASN A 26 14.03 -4.50 -1.32
C ASN A 26 13.95 -3.61 -0.08
N THR A 27 13.75 -4.18 1.11
CA THR A 27 13.65 -3.39 2.35
C THR A 27 14.99 -2.67 2.61
N PRO A 28 14.96 -1.34 2.83
CA PRO A 28 16.17 -0.58 3.17
C PRO A 28 16.83 -1.15 4.43
N ARG A 29 18.13 -1.45 4.35
CA ARG A 29 18.92 -1.95 5.48
C ARG A 29 19.23 -0.87 6.51
N GLU A 30 19.36 0.37 6.05
CA GLU A 30 19.62 1.53 6.88
C GLU A 30 18.34 2.36 7.09
N PRO A 31 18.15 2.97 8.27
CA PRO A 31 16.98 3.82 8.53
C PRO A 31 16.87 4.98 7.54
N LEU A 32 15.67 5.20 7.01
CA LEU A 32 15.38 6.31 6.11
C LEU A 32 15.25 7.63 6.89
N ARG A 33 16.34 8.42 6.92
CA ARG A 33 16.41 9.68 7.68
C ARG A 33 15.92 10.91 6.92
N THR A 34 15.90 10.88 5.59
CA THR A 34 15.52 12.03 4.77
C THR A 34 14.10 11.87 4.20
N VAL A 35 13.42 12.99 3.97
CA VAL A 35 12.11 13.00 3.29
C VAL A 35 12.23 12.40 1.89
N ALA A 36 13.29 12.72 1.15
CA ALA A 36 13.54 12.16 -0.18
C ALA A 36 13.68 10.62 -0.14
N GLY A 37 14.43 10.07 0.81
CA GLY A 37 14.56 8.61 0.97
C GLY A 37 13.23 7.94 1.33
N LYS A 38 12.45 8.56 2.22
CA LYS A 38 11.10 8.07 2.58
C LYS A 38 10.13 8.11 1.39
N LYS A 39 10.15 9.17 0.57
CA LYS A 39 9.36 9.27 -0.67
C LYS A 39 9.79 8.23 -1.71
N ALA A 40 11.10 8.02 -1.88
CA ALA A 40 11.61 7.00 -2.80
C ALA A 40 11.16 5.58 -2.38
N TRP A 41 11.20 5.29 -1.08
CA TRP A 41 10.71 4.02 -0.55
C TRP A 41 9.20 3.85 -0.73
N HIS A 42 8.42 4.89 -0.41
CA HIS A 42 6.98 4.91 -0.68
C HIS A 42 6.67 4.58 -2.15
N ARG A 43 7.35 5.26 -3.08
CA ARG A 43 7.16 5.01 -4.52
C ARG A 43 7.49 3.57 -4.90
N ARG A 44 8.61 3.03 -4.38
CA ARG A 44 9.02 1.63 -4.64
C ARG A 44 7.98 0.63 -4.13
N LEU A 45 7.37 0.88 -2.96
CA LEU A 45 6.29 0.05 -2.45
C LEU A 45 5.03 0.14 -3.33
N TYR A 46 4.65 1.33 -3.79
CA TYR A 46 3.49 1.50 -4.68
C TYR A 46 3.74 0.82 -6.04
N GLU A 47 4.91 0.99 -6.65
CA GLU A 47 5.28 0.35 -7.92
C GLU A 47 5.30 -1.19 -7.81
N ALA A 48 5.67 -1.73 -6.65
CA ALA A 48 5.56 -3.16 -6.35
C ALA A 48 4.12 -3.61 -6.03
N GLY A 49 3.17 -2.68 -5.98
CA GLY A 49 1.77 -2.94 -5.73
C GLY A 49 1.40 -3.16 -4.26
N TYR A 50 2.22 -2.69 -3.31
CA TYR A 50 2.00 -2.86 -1.87
C TYR A 50 1.36 -1.66 -1.17
N LEU A 51 1.09 -0.56 -1.90
CA LEU A 51 0.32 0.59 -1.41
C LEU A 51 -0.92 0.81 -2.26
N GLY A 52 -1.97 1.38 -1.67
CA GLY A 52 -3.24 1.64 -2.36
C GLY A 52 -3.95 0.36 -2.84
N MET A 53 -3.59 -0.80 -2.28
CA MET A 53 -4.02 -2.12 -2.74
C MET A 53 -5.55 -2.26 -2.84
N GLY A 54 -6.27 -1.79 -1.83
CA GLY A 54 -7.74 -1.85 -1.80
C GLY A 54 -8.46 -0.81 -2.67
N TRP A 55 -7.74 0.15 -3.26
CA TRP A 55 -8.39 1.17 -4.09
C TRP A 55 -8.87 0.56 -5.42
N PRO A 56 -9.92 1.12 -6.05
CA PRO A 56 -10.34 0.74 -7.38
C PRO A 56 -9.22 0.88 -8.42
N LYS A 57 -9.14 -0.05 -9.38
CA LYS A 57 -8.15 0.01 -10.48
C LYS A 57 -8.27 1.29 -11.30
N ALA A 58 -9.49 1.80 -11.46
CA ALA A 58 -9.77 3.07 -12.13
C ALA A 58 -9.02 4.27 -11.51
N TYR A 59 -8.60 4.17 -10.25
CA TYR A 59 -7.86 5.20 -9.52
C TYR A 59 -6.41 4.80 -9.22
N GLY A 60 -5.88 3.78 -9.90
CA GLY A 60 -4.50 3.31 -9.75
C GLY A 60 -4.30 2.29 -8.62
N GLY A 61 -5.36 1.81 -7.98
CA GLY A 61 -5.29 0.72 -7.02
C GLY A 61 -5.25 -0.67 -7.67
N ARG A 62 -5.40 -1.70 -6.84
CA ARG A 62 -5.40 -3.11 -7.28
C ARG A 62 -6.73 -3.83 -7.09
N GLU A 63 -7.67 -3.24 -6.37
CA GLU A 63 -8.90 -3.92 -5.89
C GLU A 63 -8.58 -5.21 -5.12
N ALA A 64 -7.48 -5.22 -4.37
CA ALA A 64 -7.01 -6.39 -3.66
C ALA A 64 -7.96 -6.79 -2.53
N ARG A 65 -8.09 -8.10 -2.29
CA ARG A 65 -8.91 -8.64 -1.21
C ARG A 65 -8.36 -8.20 0.15
N PRO A 66 -9.21 -8.08 1.20
CA PRO A 66 -8.74 -7.71 2.55
C PRO A 66 -7.61 -8.61 3.08
N LEU A 67 -7.65 -9.92 2.77
CA LEU A 67 -6.63 -10.88 3.21
C LEU A 67 -5.26 -10.62 2.54
N GLU A 68 -5.24 -10.22 1.27
CA GLU A 68 -3.99 -9.84 0.59
C GLU A 68 -3.39 -8.57 1.20
N GLN A 69 -4.24 -7.60 1.55
CA GLN A 69 -3.79 -6.37 2.23
C GLN A 69 -3.19 -6.70 3.61
N ALA A 70 -3.84 -7.59 4.37
CA ALA A 70 -3.34 -8.06 5.66
C ALA A 70 -1.99 -8.77 5.53
N ILE A 71 -1.85 -9.67 4.55
CA ILE A 71 -0.59 -10.38 4.27
C ILE A 71 0.56 -9.42 4.00
N VAL A 72 0.35 -8.36 3.22
CA VAL A 72 1.40 -7.37 2.95
C VAL A 72 1.78 -6.61 4.20
N VAL A 73 0.82 -6.21 5.04
CA VAL A 73 1.11 -5.55 6.32
C VAL A 73 1.92 -6.46 7.24
N GLU A 74 1.57 -7.74 7.34
CA GLU A 74 2.29 -8.73 8.14
C GLU A 74 3.73 -8.94 7.65
N GLU A 75 3.92 -9.12 6.34
CA GLU A 75 5.26 -9.32 5.78
C GLU A 75 6.12 -8.04 5.85
N MET A 76 5.52 -6.85 5.72
CA MET A 76 6.22 -5.58 5.96
C MET A 76 6.68 -5.48 7.42
N ALA A 77 5.83 -5.83 8.39
CA ALA A 77 6.20 -5.87 9.80
C ALA A 77 7.31 -6.89 10.06
N ARG A 78 7.21 -8.09 9.45
CA ARG A 78 8.21 -9.16 9.56
C ARG A 78 9.58 -8.74 9.00
N ALA A 79 9.60 -7.99 7.92
CA ALA A 79 10.83 -7.46 7.31
C ALA A 79 11.38 -6.23 8.04
N ASN A 80 10.70 -5.73 9.07
CA ASN A 80 10.97 -4.44 9.70
C ASN A 80 11.03 -3.30 8.65
N ALA A 81 10.16 -3.38 7.65
CA ALA A 81 10.13 -2.45 6.54
C ALA A 81 9.69 -1.06 7.03
N PRO A 82 10.36 0.03 6.59
CA PRO A 82 9.90 1.36 6.92
C PRO A 82 8.45 1.57 6.47
N ALA A 83 7.64 2.21 7.29
CA ALA A 83 6.28 2.56 6.89
C ALA A 83 6.28 3.54 5.71
N SER A 84 5.18 3.54 4.97
CA SER A 84 4.89 4.59 3.98
C SER A 84 4.90 5.97 4.65
N ILE A 85 5.49 6.97 3.98
CA ILE A 85 5.47 8.36 4.44
C ILE A 85 4.05 8.99 4.37
N ASN A 86 3.13 8.39 3.63
CA ASN A 86 1.84 8.98 3.28
C ASN A 86 0.67 8.09 3.71
N TRP A 87 0.72 7.58 4.94
CA TRP A 87 -0.31 6.67 5.46
C TRP A 87 -1.70 7.32 5.47
N ALA A 88 -1.80 8.61 5.82
CA ALA A 88 -3.06 9.32 5.83
C ALA A 88 -3.58 9.60 4.42
N GLY A 89 -2.67 9.92 3.49
CA GLY A 89 -3.01 9.99 2.06
C GLY A 89 -3.67 8.71 1.56
N LEU A 90 -3.08 7.56 1.88
CA LEU A 90 -3.53 6.24 1.43
C LEU A 90 -4.81 5.75 2.13
N GLY A 91 -4.87 5.93 3.46
CA GLY A 91 -5.90 5.34 4.31
C GLY A 91 -7.11 6.23 4.59
N LEU A 92 -6.97 7.55 4.40
CA LEU A 92 -8.02 8.53 4.75
C LEU A 92 -8.35 9.46 3.59
N VAL A 93 -7.37 10.24 3.11
CA VAL A 93 -7.63 11.30 2.12
C VAL A 93 -8.05 10.70 0.78
N GLY A 94 -7.31 9.73 0.26
CA GLY A 94 -7.61 9.09 -1.00
C GLY A 94 -8.97 8.38 -1.04
N PRO A 95 -9.32 7.51 -0.07
CA PRO A 95 -10.67 6.92 -0.01
C PRO A 95 -11.79 7.97 0.06
N THR A 96 -11.58 9.06 0.80
CA THR A 96 -12.54 10.17 0.88
C THR A 96 -12.72 10.84 -0.49
N LEU A 97 -11.63 11.11 -1.20
CA LEU A 97 -11.66 11.69 -2.54
C LEU A 97 -12.27 10.76 -3.58
N ILE A 98 -12.01 9.45 -3.49
CA ILE A 98 -12.63 8.45 -4.36
C ILE A 98 -14.15 8.51 -4.21
N HIS A 99 -14.65 8.51 -2.97
CA HIS A 99 -16.09 8.42 -2.72
C HIS A 99 -16.84 9.76 -2.84
N HIS A 100 -16.21 10.87 -2.46
CA HIS A 100 -16.87 12.17 -2.31
C HIS A 100 -16.22 13.31 -3.10
N GLY A 101 -15.05 13.10 -3.70
CA GLY A 101 -14.36 14.15 -4.45
C GLY A 101 -15.11 14.54 -5.72
N SER A 102 -14.81 15.73 -6.24
CA SER A 102 -15.12 16.07 -7.63
C SER A 102 -14.15 15.37 -8.60
N ASP A 103 -14.49 15.32 -9.88
CA ASP A 103 -13.59 14.74 -10.90
C ASP A 103 -12.24 15.47 -10.93
N ALA A 104 -12.25 16.81 -10.84
CA ALA A 104 -11.04 17.61 -10.77
C ALA A 104 -10.17 17.30 -9.54
N GLN A 105 -10.79 17.02 -8.38
CA GLN A 105 -10.05 16.62 -7.18
C GLN A 105 -9.46 15.20 -7.34
N ARG A 106 -10.23 14.25 -7.89
CA ARG A 106 -9.75 12.89 -8.14
C ARG A 106 -8.55 12.87 -9.08
N GLU A 107 -8.65 13.58 -10.21
CA GLU A 107 -7.60 13.68 -11.22
C GLU A 107 -6.32 14.32 -10.65
N ARG A 108 -6.48 15.40 -9.86
CA ARG A 108 -5.34 16.12 -9.27
C ARG A 108 -4.60 15.33 -8.21
N TYR A 109 -5.31 14.63 -7.34
CA TYR A 109 -4.72 14.15 -6.08
C TYR A 109 -4.44 12.65 -6.05
N LEU A 110 -5.31 11.80 -6.58
CA LEU A 110 -5.24 10.34 -6.31
C LEU A 110 -3.93 9.72 -6.80
N ARG A 111 -3.51 10.04 -8.03
CA ARG A 111 -2.25 9.55 -8.58
C ARG A 111 -1.05 10.06 -7.78
N ASN A 112 -1.07 11.33 -7.37
CA ASN A 112 0.04 11.95 -6.65
C ASN A 112 0.17 11.42 -5.21
N ILE A 113 -0.96 11.05 -4.59
CA ILE A 113 -0.98 10.37 -3.28
C ILE A 113 -0.30 9.00 -3.38
N LEU A 114 -0.64 8.22 -4.42
CA LEU A 114 -0.07 6.88 -4.66
C LEU A 114 1.43 6.92 -5.00
N LEU A 115 1.87 7.95 -5.74
CA LEU A 115 3.28 8.12 -6.12
C LEU A 115 4.15 8.76 -5.03
N GLY A 116 3.55 9.22 -3.92
CA GLY A 116 4.22 9.95 -2.84
C GLY A 116 4.63 11.39 -3.20
N ASP A 117 4.10 11.94 -4.29
CA ASP A 117 4.33 13.33 -4.69
C ASP A 117 3.49 14.29 -3.84
N GLU A 118 2.28 13.88 -3.48
CA GLU A 118 1.37 14.57 -2.57
C GLU A 118 1.31 13.82 -1.22
N VAL A 119 2.00 14.35 -0.20
CA VAL A 119 2.11 13.74 1.13
C VAL A 119 1.25 14.51 2.12
N TRP A 120 0.38 13.79 2.84
CA TRP A 120 -0.54 14.34 3.82
C TRP A 120 -0.16 13.86 5.22
N CYS A 121 0.02 14.84 6.14
CA CYS A 121 0.37 14.71 7.56
C CYS A 121 1.58 13.83 7.91
#